data_AF-A0A2K4ZA25-F1
#
_entry.id   AF-A0A2K4ZA25-F1
#
_cell.length_a   1.000
_cell.length_b   1.000
_cell.length_c   1.000
_cell.angle_alpha   90.00
_cell.angle_beta   90.00
_cell.angle_gamma   90.00
#
_symmetry.space_group_name_H-M   'P 1'
#
loop_
_entity.id
_entity.type
_entity.pdbx_description
1 polymer ?
#
loop_
_entity_poly.entity_id
_entity_poly.type
_entity_poly.pdbx_seq_one_letter_code
_entity_poly.pdbx_strand_id
1 'polypeptide(L)'
;MLRILYGFPLVRVWIFYAKYLICAGYNLGYYADSSCGFALAYDFRGNGYTMCNSCMTRNLCPSNKSCLLARVIYDDVCFDATQYAIWHFQQNIIQKMLLDRNALSLYKSLQNMVPCPDLFMPTKILLHKASEWGHEREWRLTCSCNSAEFNQQEFSWARKKPAAVYLGRKISPIHEKILRHIAVEKNIPVYKMQIRKDQSAYKLYPQIC
;
A
#
# COMPACT_ATOMS: atom_id res chain seq x y z
N MET A 1 -9.57 -1.64 -16.15
CA MET A 1 -8.90 -2.93 -16.39
C MET A 1 -7.53 -2.60 -16.98
N LEU A 2 -6.47 -2.71 -16.19
CA LEU A 2 -5.09 -2.62 -16.69
C LEU A 2 -4.29 -3.76 -16.07
N ARG A 3 -3.78 -4.64 -16.93
CA ARG A 3 -2.92 -5.78 -16.63
C ARG A 3 -1.46 -5.31 -16.67
N ILE A 4 -0.69 -5.64 -15.65
CA ILE A 4 0.78 -5.77 -15.76
C ILE A 4 1.14 -7.10 -15.11
N LEU A 5 1.73 -7.98 -15.92
CA LEU A 5 2.17 -9.32 -15.57
C LEU A 5 3.54 -9.25 -14.89
N TYR A 6 3.64 -9.76 -13.67
CA TYR A 6 4.87 -10.38 -13.14
C TYR A 6 4.44 -11.55 -12.26
N GLY A 7 4.78 -12.76 -12.70
CA GLY A 7 4.49 -14.00 -12.00
C GLY A 7 5.58 -14.36 -11.00
N PHE A 8 5.23 -14.46 -9.73
CA PHE A 8 5.90 -15.28 -8.72
C PHE A 8 4.82 -15.97 -7.87
N PRO A 9 4.80 -17.31 -7.71
CA PRO A 9 3.57 -18.01 -7.30
C PRO A 9 3.22 -17.91 -5.81
N LEU A 10 4.10 -17.42 -4.94
CA LEU A 10 3.90 -17.51 -3.48
C LEU A 10 4.26 -16.24 -2.68
N VAL A 11 4.67 -15.17 -3.35
CA VAL A 11 4.77 -13.83 -2.75
C VAL A 11 4.07 -12.88 -3.72
N ARG A 12 2.75 -12.80 -3.59
CA ARG A 12 1.95 -11.77 -4.27
C ARG A 12 2.12 -10.45 -3.51
N VAL A 13 3.31 -9.87 -3.58
CA VAL A 13 3.53 -8.48 -3.13
C VAL A 13 3.21 -7.60 -4.32
N TRP A 14 1.94 -7.21 -4.40
CA TRP A 14 1.49 -6.20 -5.35
C TRP A 14 1.36 -4.88 -4.61
N ILE A 15 2.07 -3.88 -5.13
CA ILE A 15 2.13 -2.52 -4.59
C ILE A 15 0.76 -1.88 -4.77
N PHE A 16 -0.04 -1.87 -3.70
CA PHE A 16 -1.18 -0.96 -3.63
C PHE A 16 -0.69 0.41 -3.20
N TYR A 17 -0.96 1.41 -4.04
CA TYR A 17 -0.87 2.82 -3.68
C TYR A 17 -1.94 3.13 -2.61
N ALA A 18 -1.66 2.81 -1.35
CA ALA A 18 -2.33 3.42 -0.22
C ALA A 18 -1.78 4.85 -0.05
N LYS A 19 -2.10 5.72 -1.02
CA LYS A 19 -1.51 7.06 -1.13
C LYS A 19 -2.13 7.99 -0.08
N TYR A 20 -1.49 8.08 1.08
CA TYR A 20 -1.87 9.05 2.10
C TYR A 20 -1.00 10.30 2.03
N LEU A 21 -1.71 11.44 2.12
CA LEU A 21 -1.29 12.71 2.74
C LEU A 21 0.19 13.04 2.55
N ILE A 22 0.61 13.58 1.41
CA ILE A 22 0.34 14.94 0.97
C ILE A 22 0.16 14.89 -0.55
N CYS A 23 -1.07 15.12 -1.04
CA CYS A 23 -1.27 15.56 -2.42
C CYS A 23 -0.68 16.97 -2.56
N ALA A 24 0.64 17.09 -2.54
CA ALA A 24 1.30 18.18 -3.21
C ALA A 24 0.84 18.09 -4.66
N GLY A 25 0.28 19.18 -5.20
CA GLY A 25 -0.54 19.20 -6.41
C GLY A 25 0.03 18.45 -7.64
N TYR A 26 1.32 18.13 -7.66
CA TYR A 26 2.00 17.32 -8.67
C TYR A 26 1.41 15.91 -8.86
N ASN A 27 0.95 15.25 -7.79
CA ASN A 27 0.53 13.85 -7.87
C ASN A 27 -0.89 13.66 -8.48
N LEU A 28 -1.76 14.67 -8.47
CA LEU A 28 -3.09 14.55 -9.13
C LEU A 28 -2.99 14.54 -10.66
N GLY A 29 -1.89 15.04 -11.24
CA GLY A 29 -1.67 14.98 -12.69
C GLY A 29 -1.56 13.54 -13.18
N TYR A 30 -0.65 12.76 -12.60
CA TYR A 30 -0.40 11.37 -13.01
C TYR A 30 -1.48 10.39 -12.54
N TYR A 31 -2.01 10.58 -11.33
CA TYR A 31 -2.86 9.56 -10.69
C TYR A 31 -4.36 9.82 -10.79
N ALA A 32 -4.76 11.06 -11.09
CA ALA A 32 -6.16 11.43 -11.24
C ALA A 32 -6.46 11.84 -12.67
N ASP A 33 -5.94 11.10 -13.65
CA ASP A 33 -6.20 11.27 -15.08
C ASP A 33 -6.11 12.74 -15.52
N SER A 34 -4.94 13.36 -15.33
CA SER A 34 -4.71 14.77 -15.67
C SER A 34 -5.69 15.75 -15.00
N SER A 35 -6.00 15.53 -13.72
CA SER A 35 -6.97 16.29 -12.91
C SER A 35 -8.46 16.06 -13.25
N CYS A 36 -8.81 14.98 -13.95
CA CYS A 36 -10.20 14.56 -14.18
C CYS A 36 -10.76 13.64 -13.08
N GLY A 37 -9.90 13.05 -12.25
CA GLY A 37 -10.27 12.13 -11.17
C GLY A 37 -10.44 12.81 -9.80
N PHE A 38 -10.27 12.03 -8.74
CA PHE A 38 -10.27 12.49 -7.35
C PHE A 38 -9.22 11.73 -6.53
N ALA A 39 -8.88 12.27 -5.35
CA ALA A 39 -8.01 11.64 -4.39
C ALA A 39 -8.66 11.59 -3.00
N LEU A 40 -8.42 10.53 -2.26
CA LEU A 40 -8.81 10.41 -0.86
C LEU A 40 -7.61 10.74 0.02
N ALA A 41 -7.82 11.63 0.98
CA ALA A 41 -6.88 11.87 2.04
C ALA A 41 -7.35 11.15 3.28
N TYR A 42 -6.41 10.62 4.04
CA TYR A 42 -6.73 10.17 5.37
C TYR A 42 -5.62 10.48 6.36
N ASP A 43 -5.96 10.35 7.64
CA ASP A 43 -5.12 10.78 8.74
C ASP A 43 -4.67 9.58 9.56
N PHE A 44 -3.41 9.19 9.40
CA PHE A 44 -2.80 8.07 10.12
C PHE A 44 -2.13 8.45 11.45
N ARG A 45 -2.22 9.72 11.88
CA ARG A 45 -1.70 10.12 13.19
C ARG A 45 -2.41 9.32 14.30
N GLY A 46 -1.66 8.95 15.34
CA GLY A 46 -2.21 8.24 16.52
C GLY A 46 -2.46 6.74 16.33
N ASN A 47 -1.83 6.07 15.36
CA ASN A 47 -1.88 4.60 15.17
C ASN A 47 -3.29 4.01 14.92
N GLY A 48 -4.27 4.82 14.52
CA GLY A 48 -5.65 4.40 14.29
C GLY A 48 -5.90 3.66 12.97
N TYR A 49 -4.98 2.77 12.57
CA TYR A 49 -5.08 1.92 11.36
C TYR A 49 -4.90 0.43 11.65
N THR A 50 -4.53 0.07 12.88
CA THR A 50 -4.65 -1.30 13.41
C THR A 50 -6.04 -1.48 14.03
N MET A 51 -6.91 -2.24 13.36
CA MET A 51 -8.33 -2.40 13.75
C MET A 51 -8.57 -3.40 14.89
N CYS A 52 -7.57 -3.74 15.72
CA CYS A 52 -7.77 -4.61 16.90
C CYS A 52 -7.99 -3.84 18.21
N ASN A 53 -8.24 -2.53 18.17
CA ASN A 53 -8.54 -1.77 19.38
C ASN A 53 -9.87 -2.20 20.04
N SER A 54 -10.72 -2.95 19.34
CA SER A 54 -12.03 -3.40 19.80
C SER A 54 -12.08 -4.89 20.20
N CYS A 55 -10.98 -5.62 20.06
CA CYS A 55 -10.93 -7.06 20.33
C CYS A 55 -10.49 -7.30 21.80
N MET A 56 -11.33 -7.94 22.65
CA MET A 56 -10.95 -8.25 24.04
C MET A 56 -9.70 -9.13 24.14
N THR A 57 -9.41 -9.90 23.08
CA THR A 57 -8.26 -10.80 22.97
C THR A 57 -6.95 -10.11 22.52
N ARG A 58 -6.96 -8.82 22.17
CA ARG A 58 -5.78 -8.04 21.73
C ARG A 58 -4.85 -8.84 20.79
N ASN A 59 -3.69 -9.26 21.28
CA ASN A 59 -2.66 -9.97 20.52
C ASN A 59 -3.03 -11.42 20.15
N LEU A 60 -4.03 -12.01 20.82
CA LEU A 60 -4.54 -13.37 20.56
C LEU A 60 -5.62 -13.39 19.47
N CYS A 61 -5.99 -12.23 18.93
CA CYS A 61 -7.02 -12.15 17.90
C CYS A 61 -6.48 -12.68 16.56
N PRO A 62 -7.08 -13.73 15.97
CA PRO A 62 -6.67 -14.26 14.66
C PRO A 62 -6.80 -13.25 13.51
N SER A 63 -7.67 -12.25 13.69
CA SER A 63 -7.88 -11.15 12.75
C SER A 63 -7.11 -9.88 13.12
N ASN A 64 -6.17 -9.96 14.08
CA ASN A 64 -5.30 -8.84 14.40
C ASN A 64 -4.45 -8.49 13.17
N LYS A 65 -4.68 -7.28 12.65
CA LYS A 65 -3.89 -6.73 11.56
C LYS A 65 -2.79 -5.85 12.13
N SER A 66 -1.55 -6.30 11.99
CA SER A 66 -0.37 -5.47 12.24
C SER A 66 -0.06 -4.72 10.95
N CYS A 67 -0.02 -3.39 11.00
CA CYS A 67 0.29 -2.58 9.83
C CYS A 67 1.47 -1.67 10.11
N LEU A 68 2.28 -1.42 9.07
CA LEU A 68 3.42 -0.52 9.11
C LEU A 68 3.27 0.51 7.99
N LEU A 69 3.29 1.78 8.38
CA LEU A 69 3.36 2.91 7.45
C LEU A 69 4.80 3.42 7.39
N ALA A 70 5.42 3.31 6.22
CA ALA A 70 6.81 3.70 6.03
C ALA A 70 7.01 4.53 4.75
N ARG A 71 8.02 5.39 4.78
CA ARG A 71 8.44 6.19 3.62
C ARG A 71 9.14 5.30 2.60
N VAL A 72 8.86 5.53 1.32
CA VAL A 72 9.65 4.94 0.24
C VAL A 72 11.04 5.56 0.26
N ILE A 73 12.05 4.71 0.12
CA ILE A 73 13.46 5.05 -0.03
C ILE A 73 13.73 5.12 -1.53
N TYR A 74 14.17 6.28 -1.97
CA TYR A 74 14.50 6.55 -3.36
C TYR A 74 16.00 6.50 -3.53
N ASP A 75 16.47 5.69 -4.47
CA ASP A 75 17.88 5.49 -4.74
C ASP A 75 18.10 5.17 -6.23
N ASP A 76 19.28 5.49 -6.75
CA ASP A 76 19.72 5.13 -8.10
C ASP A 76 20.31 3.71 -8.13
N VAL A 77 20.70 3.19 -6.95
CA VAL A 77 21.16 1.82 -6.80
C VAL A 77 19.98 0.89 -6.54
N CYS A 78 19.84 -0.14 -7.37
CA CYS A 78 18.87 -1.21 -7.15
C CYS A 78 19.11 -1.89 -5.80
N PHE A 79 18.03 -2.08 -5.04
CA PHE A 79 18.09 -2.78 -3.77
C PHE A 79 18.54 -4.25 -3.98
N ASP A 80 19.65 -4.64 -3.36
CA ASP A 80 20.17 -6.01 -3.47
C ASP A 80 19.39 -6.97 -2.56
N ALA A 81 18.54 -7.78 -3.19
CA ALA A 81 17.80 -8.86 -2.52
C ALA A 81 18.33 -10.25 -2.89
N THR A 82 19.53 -10.36 -3.46
CA THR A 82 20.07 -11.61 -4.04
C THR A 82 20.08 -12.76 -3.03
N GLN A 83 20.65 -12.55 -1.84
CA GLN A 83 20.71 -13.58 -0.81
C GLN A 83 19.32 -14.07 -0.37
N TYR A 84 18.35 -13.15 -0.29
CA TYR A 84 16.98 -13.49 0.06
C TYR A 84 16.27 -14.25 -1.06
N ALA A 85 16.49 -13.87 -2.33
CA ALA A 85 15.95 -14.57 -3.47
C ALA A 85 16.48 -16.02 -3.55
N ILE A 86 17.79 -16.21 -3.33
CA ILE A 86 18.42 -17.54 -3.26
C ILE A 86 17.80 -18.35 -2.11
N TRP A 87 17.70 -17.77 -0.92
CA TRP A 87 17.07 -18.41 0.23
C TRP A 87 15.63 -18.83 -0.08
N HIS A 88 14.82 -17.94 -0.65
CA HIS A 88 13.44 -18.23 -1.00
C HIS A 88 13.32 -19.34 -2.05
N PHE A 89 14.24 -19.39 -3.01
CA PHE A 89 14.31 -20.47 -4.00
C PHE A 89 14.65 -21.81 -3.35
N GLN A 90 15.62 -21.84 -2.42
CA GLN A 90 15.97 -23.03 -1.65
C GLN A 90 14.78 -23.54 -0.82
N GLN A 91 14.07 -22.65 -0.13
CA GLN A 91 12.87 -23.03 0.64
C GLN A 91 11.79 -23.64 -0.25
N ASN A 92 11.55 -23.06 -1.43
CA ASN A 92 10.60 -23.61 -2.41
C ASN A 92 10.99 -25.01 -2.90
N ILE A 93 12.28 -25.25 -3.17
CA ILE A 93 12.78 -26.57 -3.57
C ILE A 93 12.60 -27.57 -2.43
N ILE A 94 13.05 -27.22 -1.22
CA ILE A 94 12.94 -28.09 -0.04
C ILE A 94 11.48 -28.45 0.20
N GLN A 95 10.57 -27.47 0.17
CA GLN A 95 9.15 -27.71 0.38
C GLN A 95 8.57 -28.67 -0.67
N LYS A 96 8.89 -28.49 -1.96
CA LYS A 96 8.45 -29.41 -3.03
C LYS A 96 9.00 -30.82 -2.84
N MET A 97 10.31 -30.95 -2.56
CA MET A 97 10.93 -32.26 -2.34
C MET A 97 10.31 -33.00 -1.14
N LEU A 98 10.00 -32.27 -0.06
CA LEU A 98 9.36 -32.87 1.12
C LEU A 98 7.90 -33.25 0.86
N LEU A 99 7.16 -32.46 0.06
CA LEU A 99 5.81 -32.81 -0.38
C LEU A 99 5.83 -34.11 -1.20
N ASP A 100 6.73 -34.23 -2.19
CA ASP A 100 6.85 -35.43 -3.04
C ASP A 100 7.22 -36.70 -2.25
N ARG A 101 7.89 -36.54 -1.10
CA ARG A 101 8.31 -37.63 -0.22
C ARG A 101 7.35 -37.87 0.96
N ASN A 102 6.22 -37.17 1.04
CA ASN A 102 5.31 -37.17 2.20
C ASN A 102 6.01 -36.89 3.55
N ALA A 103 7.07 -36.09 3.53
CA ALA A 103 7.95 -35.80 4.68
C ALA A 103 7.84 -34.36 5.18
N LEU A 104 6.67 -33.70 4.97
CA LEU A 104 6.46 -32.29 5.31
C LEU A 104 6.69 -31.98 6.80
N SER A 105 6.55 -32.98 7.68
CA SER A 105 6.87 -32.86 9.11
C SER A 105 8.32 -32.45 9.39
N LEU A 106 9.25 -32.77 8.49
CA LEU A 106 10.67 -32.40 8.60
C LEU A 106 10.96 -30.95 8.19
N TYR A 107 10.00 -30.26 7.57
CA TYR A 107 10.19 -28.90 7.04
C TYR A 107 10.66 -27.93 8.12
N LYS A 108 10.04 -27.96 9.32
CA LYS A 108 10.46 -27.12 10.46
C LYS A 108 11.90 -27.37 10.89
N SER A 109 12.35 -28.63 10.90
CA SER A 109 13.71 -28.99 11.26
C SER A 109 14.73 -28.49 10.23
N LEU A 110 14.37 -28.55 8.94
CA LEU A 110 15.22 -28.08 7.84
C LEU A 110 15.25 -26.55 7.73
N GLN A 111 14.18 -25.85 8.10
CA GLN A 111 14.17 -24.39 8.17
C GLN A 111 15.25 -23.84 9.11
N ASN A 112 15.56 -24.56 10.20
CA ASN A 112 16.64 -24.17 11.12
C ASN A 112 18.04 -24.35 10.51
N MET A 113 18.19 -25.25 9.52
CA MET A 113 19.47 -25.46 8.83
C MET A 113 19.74 -24.39 7.76
N VAL A 114 18.68 -23.83 7.17
CA VAL A 114 18.74 -22.76 6.17
C VAL A 114 17.90 -21.57 6.67
N PRO A 115 18.40 -20.82 7.67
CA PRO A 115 17.65 -19.73 8.28
C PRO A 115 17.45 -18.58 7.29
N CYS A 116 16.36 -17.83 7.48
CA CYS A 116 16.10 -16.62 6.69
C CYS A 116 17.20 -15.59 6.96
N PRO A 117 17.85 -15.03 5.91
CA PRO A 117 18.92 -14.05 6.11
C PRO A 117 18.40 -12.73 6.69
N ASP A 118 17.16 -12.35 6.37
CA ASP A 118 16.53 -11.14 6.87
C ASP A 118 15.00 -11.26 6.85
N LEU A 119 14.40 -11.29 8.05
CA LEU A 119 12.94 -11.39 8.23
C LEU A 119 12.19 -10.15 7.72
N PHE A 120 12.85 -9.00 7.62
CA PHE A 120 12.27 -7.74 7.14
C PHE A 120 12.52 -7.51 5.65
N MET A 121 13.14 -8.46 4.94
CA MET A 121 13.47 -8.29 3.53
C MET A 121 12.25 -7.97 2.65
N PRO A 122 11.07 -8.61 2.79
CA PRO A 122 9.90 -8.25 1.99
C PRO A 122 9.51 -6.78 2.13
N THR A 123 9.60 -6.25 3.35
CA THR A 123 9.33 -4.83 3.62
C THR A 123 10.41 -3.95 2.98
N LYS A 124 11.69 -4.30 3.10
CA LYS A 124 12.78 -3.54 2.49
C LYS A 124 12.63 -3.50 0.96
N ILE A 125 12.46 -4.64 0.30
CA ILE A 125 12.20 -4.72 -1.15
C ILE A 125 11.05 -3.80 -1.54
N LEU A 126 9.95 -3.85 -0.78
CA LEU A 126 8.78 -3.02 -1.02
C LEU A 126 9.02 -1.52 -0.72
N LEU A 127 10.03 -1.12 0.03
CA LEU A 127 10.27 0.29 0.32
C LEU A 127 11.26 0.95 -0.63
N HIS A 128 11.98 0.21 -1.47
CA HIS A 128 12.90 0.80 -2.44
C HIS A 128 12.23 1.09 -3.79
N LYS A 129 12.56 2.24 -4.39
CA LYS A 129 12.10 2.68 -5.72
C LYS A 129 13.19 3.53 -6.37
N ALA A 130 13.26 3.54 -7.71
CA ALA A 130 14.24 4.35 -8.43
C ALA A 130 14.05 5.86 -8.18
N SER A 131 15.14 6.63 -8.11
CA SER A 131 15.12 8.08 -7.84
C SER A 131 14.31 8.90 -8.83
N GLU A 132 14.15 8.43 -10.07
CA GLU A 132 13.31 9.07 -11.10
C GLU A 132 11.86 9.28 -10.60
N TRP A 133 11.39 8.40 -9.71
CA TRP A 133 10.08 8.46 -9.09
C TRP A 133 10.06 9.26 -7.77
N GLY A 134 11.17 9.86 -7.37
CA GLY A 134 11.33 10.60 -6.11
C GLY A 134 10.41 11.81 -5.96
N HIS A 135 9.93 12.36 -7.08
CA HIS A 135 8.94 13.43 -7.10
C HIS A 135 7.60 13.02 -6.48
N GLU A 136 7.30 11.72 -6.38
CA GLU A 136 6.04 11.24 -5.81
C GLU A 136 5.96 11.35 -4.29
N ARG A 137 7.11 11.28 -3.60
CA ARG A 137 7.23 11.31 -2.13
C ARG A 137 6.25 10.34 -1.44
N GLU A 138 6.25 9.10 -1.92
CA GLU A 138 5.31 8.04 -1.56
C GLU A 138 5.54 7.52 -0.13
N TRP A 139 4.44 7.17 0.54
CA TRP A 139 4.43 6.34 1.75
C TRP A 139 3.67 5.05 1.45
N ARG A 140 4.17 3.91 1.92
CA ARG A 140 3.54 2.59 1.74
C ARG A 140 3.01 2.08 3.07
N LEU A 141 1.76 1.60 3.04
CA LEU A 141 1.15 0.87 4.14
C LEU A 141 1.25 -0.63 3.83
N THR A 142 1.94 -1.35 4.69
CA THR A 142 1.95 -2.82 4.69
C THR A 142 1.10 -3.31 5.84
N CYS A 143 0.41 -4.44 5.65
CA CYS A 143 -0.35 -5.07 6.72
C CYS A 143 -0.15 -6.59 6.68
N SER A 144 0.09 -7.18 7.84
CA SER A 144 0.11 -8.63 8.05
C SER A 144 -1.01 -9.05 8.99
N CYS A 145 -1.52 -10.26 8.81
CA CYS A 145 -2.56 -10.86 9.63
C CYS A 145 -2.31 -12.37 9.72
N ASN A 146 -2.66 -12.97 10.85
CA ASN A 146 -2.56 -14.42 11.02
C ASN A 146 -3.72 -15.19 10.35
N SER A 147 -4.75 -14.48 9.87
CA SER A 147 -5.88 -15.07 9.15
C SER A 147 -5.46 -15.61 7.78
N ALA A 148 -5.76 -16.89 7.53
CA ALA A 148 -5.55 -17.53 6.24
C ALA A 148 -6.31 -16.82 5.11
N GLU A 149 -7.54 -16.35 5.38
CA GLU A 149 -8.35 -15.61 4.41
C GLU A 149 -7.68 -14.29 3.99
N PHE A 150 -7.08 -13.57 4.95
CA PHE A 150 -6.35 -12.34 4.66
C PHE A 150 -5.08 -12.61 3.85
N ASN A 151 -4.38 -13.71 4.16
CA ASN A 151 -3.15 -14.08 3.45
C ASN A 151 -3.40 -14.65 2.04
N GLN A 152 -4.63 -15.10 1.76
CA GLN A 152 -5.04 -15.50 0.41
C GLN A 152 -5.53 -14.33 -0.45
N GLN A 153 -5.81 -13.17 0.15
CA GLN A 153 -6.20 -11.99 -0.61
C GLN A 153 -5.05 -11.51 -1.49
N GLU A 154 -5.41 -11.03 -2.68
CA GLU A 154 -4.43 -10.50 -3.63
C GLU A 154 -3.73 -9.25 -3.06
N PHE A 155 -4.39 -8.50 -2.19
CA PHE A 155 -3.89 -7.24 -1.65
C PHE A 155 -4.11 -7.12 -0.14
N SER A 156 -3.08 -6.69 0.57
CA SER A 156 -3.19 -6.29 1.98
C SER A 156 -3.93 -4.96 2.09
N TRP A 157 -4.90 -4.88 2.99
CA TRP A 157 -5.69 -3.65 3.19
C TRP A 157 -6.00 -3.38 4.66
N ALA A 158 -6.09 -2.09 4.99
CA ALA A 158 -6.57 -1.58 6.26
C ALA A 158 -7.88 -0.84 6.07
N ARG A 159 -8.82 -1.02 7.01
CA ARG A 159 -10.07 -0.26 7.02
C ARG A 159 -9.80 1.10 7.68
N LYS A 160 -10.05 2.19 6.97
CA LYS A 160 -9.98 3.52 7.56
C LYS A 160 -10.93 4.49 6.87
N LYS A 161 -11.57 5.36 7.66
CA LYS A 161 -12.42 6.43 7.15
C LYS A 161 -11.52 7.54 6.53
N PRO A 162 -11.79 7.98 5.29
CA PRO A 162 -11.12 9.14 4.72
C PRO A 162 -11.34 10.39 5.57
N ALA A 163 -10.30 11.19 5.70
CA ALA A 163 -10.35 12.51 6.35
C ALA A 163 -10.84 13.60 5.39
N ALA A 164 -10.62 13.45 4.08
CA ALA A 164 -11.09 14.39 3.07
C ALA A 164 -11.14 13.76 1.67
N VAL A 165 -11.93 14.37 0.78
CA VAL A 165 -11.94 14.09 -0.66
C VAL A 165 -11.40 15.31 -1.41
N TYR A 166 -10.43 15.10 -2.30
CA TYR A 166 -9.89 16.12 -3.19
C TYR A 166 -10.32 15.85 -4.62
N LEU A 167 -11.20 16.69 -5.16
CA LEU A 167 -11.70 16.60 -6.53
C LEU A 167 -10.72 17.25 -7.49
N GLY A 168 -10.42 16.57 -8.60
CA GLY A 168 -9.64 17.12 -9.68
C GLY A 168 -10.30 18.36 -10.29
N ARG A 169 -9.49 19.29 -10.80
CA ARG A 169 -9.96 20.55 -11.39
C ARG A 169 -10.93 20.33 -12.56
N LYS A 170 -10.69 19.29 -13.36
CA LYS A 170 -11.40 18.96 -14.61
C LYS A 170 -12.40 17.81 -14.44
N ILE A 171 -12.72 17.43 -13.20
CA ILE A 171 -13.69 16.36 -12.94
C ILE A 171 -15.03 16.65 -13.64
N SER A 172 -15.68 15.61 -14.17
CA SER A 172 -16.97 15.83 -14.84
C SER A 172 -18.06 16.20 -13.83
N PRO A 173 -19.06 17.02 -14.23
CA PRO A 173 -20.12 17.48 -13.33
C PRO A 173 -20.90 16.33 -12.68
N ILE A 174 -21.10 15.23 -13.42
CA ILE A 174 -21.81 14.04 -12.94
C ILE A 174 -21.03 13.35 -11.83
N HIS A 175 -19.73 13.07 -12.04
CA HIS A 175 -18.88 12.45 -11.03
C HIS A 175 -18.71 13.34 -9.80
N GLU A 176 -18.56 14.65 -10.00
CA GLU A 176 -18.49 15.62 -8.91
C GLU A 176 -19.76 15.58 -8.04
N LYS A 177 -20.95 15.58 -8.66
CA LYS A 177 -22.22 15.51 -7.94
C LYS A 177 -22.33 14.22 -7.12
N ILE A 178 -21.98 13.07 -7.71
CA ILE A 178 -22.00 11.77 -7.03
C ILE A 178 -21.05 11.76 -5.82
N LEU A 179 -19.80 12.18 -6.02
CA LEU A 179 -18.78 12.17 -4.96
C LEU A 179 -19.15 13.12 -3.82
N ARG A 180 -19.71 14.30 -4.13
CA ARG A 180 -20.21 15.25 -3.12
C ARG A 180 -21.36 14.66 -2.31
N HIS A 181 -22.32 14.01 -2.97
CA HIS A 181 -23.43 13.37 -2.28
C HIS A 181 -22.95 12.29 -1.29
N ILE A 182 -22.05 11.40 -1.74
CA ILE A 182 -21.45 10.37 -0.89
C ILE A 182 -20.68 11.01 0.27
N ALA A 183 -19.91 12.07 0.01
CA ALA A 183 -19.12 12.72 1.05
C ALA A 183 -19.98 13.39 2.12
N VAL A 184 -21.11 14.00 1.74
CA VAL A 184 -22.11 14.54 2.68
C VAL A 184 -22.70 13.41 3.53
N GLU A 185 -23.14 12.32 2.91
CA GLU A 185 -23.70 11.15 3.60
C GLU A 185 -22.71 10.56 4.62
N LYS A 186 -21.41 10.53 4.26
CA LYS A 186 -20.35 9.99 5.13
C LYS A 186 -19.74 11.03 6.08
N ASN A 187 -20.21 12.28 6.04
CA ASN A 187 -19.64 13.41 6.78
C ASN A 187 -18.11 13.50 6.57
N ILE A 188 -17.69 13.68 5.32
CA ILE A 188 -16.30 13.82 4.89
C ILE A 188 -16.18 15.16 4.12
N PRO A 189 -15.24 16.04 4.48
CA PRO A 189 -15.05 17.30 3.78
C PRO A 189 -14.55 17.09 2.35
N VAL A 190 -15.02 17.94 1.44
CA VAL A 190 -14.66 17.90 0.02
C VAL A 190 -13.96 19.19 -0.38
N TYR A 191 -12.86 19.05 -1.11
CA TYR A 191 -12.08 20.16 -1.64
C TYR A 191 -11.97 20.01 -3.15
N LYS A 192 -12.15 21.09 -3.91
CA LYS A 192 -11.89 21.11 -5.35
C LYS A 192 -10.54 21.75 -5.62
N MET A 193 -9.71 21.08 -6.41
CA MET A 193 -8.40 21.59 -6.77
C MET A 193 -8.53 22.71 -7.80
N GLN A 194 -7.86 23.84 -7.55
CA GLN A 194 -7.87 25.03 -8.41
C GLN A 194 -6.46 25.58 -8.65
N ILE A 195 -6.26 26.27 -9.77
CA ILE A 195 -5.04 27.04 -10.03
C ILE A 195 -5.32 28.50 -9.69
N ARG A 196 -4.43 29.08 -8.89
CA ARG A 196 -4.45 30.51 -8.55
C ARG A 196 -3.94 31.32 -9.74
N LYS A 197 -4.78 32.21 -10.28
CA LYS A 197 -4.43 33.06 -11.43
C LYS A 197 -3.47 34.20 -11.06
N ASP A 198 -3.45 34.55 -9.77
CA ASP A 198 -2.64 35.60 -9.15
C ASP A 198 -1.20 35.17 -8.85
N GLN A 199 -0.86 33.89 -9.04
CA GLN A 199 0.49 33.36 -8.80
C GLN A 199 1.15 32.92 -10.10
N SER A 200 2.43 33.23 -10.25
CA SER A 200 3.25 32.80 -11.39
C SER A 200 3.52 31.29 -11.40
N ALA A 201 3.32 30.60 -10.27
CA ALA A 201 3.53 29.16 -10.16
C ALA A 201 2.25 28.36 -10.48
N TYR A 202 2.36 27.39 -11.38
CA TYR A 202 1.29 26.43 -11.74
C TYR A 202 1.04 25.38 -10.64
N LYS A 203 0.74 25.83 -9.42
CA LYS A 203 0.42 24.97 -8.28
C LYS A 203 -1.08 24.83 -8.13
N LEU A 204 -1.52 23.61 -7.82
CA LEU A 204 -2.91 23.33 -7.47
C LEU A 204 -3.12 23.57 -5.97
N TYR A 205 -4.21 24.24 -5.64
CA TYR A 205 -4.64 24.54 -4.28
C TYR A 205 -6.02 23.95 -4.01
N PRO A 206 -6.23 23.33 -2.85
CA PRO A 206 -7.56 22.88 -2.47
C PRO A 206 -8.42 24.07 -2.04
N GLN A 207 -9.62 24.17 -2.61
CA GLN A 207 -10.66 25.11 -2.19
C GLN A 207 -11.80 24.33 -1.56
N ILE A 208 -12.24 24.74 -0.36
CA ILE A 208 -13.45 24.19 0.28
C ILE A 208 -14.64 24.37 -0.65
N CYS A 209 -15.48 23.34 -0.74
CA CYS A 209 -16.69 23.37 -1.54
C CYS A 209 -17.89 22.79 -0.82
#